data_AF-A0A2C6ADD8-F1
#
_entry.id   AF-A0A2C6ADD8-F1
#
_cell.length_a   1.000
_cell.length_b   1.000
_cell.length_c   1.000
_cell.angle_alpha   90.00
_cell.angle_beta   90.00
_cell.angle_gamma   90.00
#
_symmetry.space_group_name_H-M   'P 1'
#
loop_
_entity.id
_entity.type
_entity.pdbx_description
1 polymer ?
#
loop_
_entity_poly.entity_id
_entity_poly.type
_entity_poly.pdbx_seq_one_letter_code
_entity_poly.pdbx_strand_id
1 'polypeptide(L)'
;MSQTAWSRRHWLLLDALLQQRRRAPFAPPPPRRTADAYLGKTVRSRGEAMRLERWHLDCVDAFRARVGGWDEGVLAKRLFALIVGEDRRRRGVEDRPPSTAMFH
;
A
#
# COMPACT_ATOMS: atom_id res chain seq x y z
N MET A 1 10.10 14.02 -4.56
CA MET A 1 10.12 12.53 -4.64
C MET A 1 10.00 12.15 -6.11
N SER A 2 10.66 11.08 -6.58
CA SER A 2 10.58 10.69 -8.00
C SER A 2 9.19 10.17 -8.36
N GLN A 3 8.69 10.53 -9.53
CA GLN A 3 7.35 10.11 -10.01
C GLN A 3 7.40 8.80 -10.81
N THR A 4 8.60 8.32 -11.13
CA THR A 4 8.80 7.13 -12.00
C THR A 4 9.62 6.05 -11.30
N ALA A 5 10.49 6.43 -10.36
CA ALA A 5 11.31 5.50 -9.60
C ALA A 5 10.78 5.31 -8.18
N TRP A 6 10.39 4.08 -7.85
CA TRP A 6 9.91 3.76 -6.50
C TRP A 6 11.08 3.61 -5.54
N SER A 7 10.91 4.12 -4.32
CA SER A 7 11.99 4.19 -3.33
C SER A 7 11.46 3.97 -1.92
N ARG A 8 12.36 3.77 -0.96
CA ARG A 8 11.99 3.61 0.46
C ARG A 8 11.13 4.76 0.98
N ARG A 9 11.36 6.00 0.51
CA ARG A 9 10.58 7.17 0.92
C ARG A 9 9.11 7.08 0.47
N HIS A 10 8.85 6.46 -0.69
CA HIS A 10 7.49 6.19 -1.15
C HIS A 10 6.80 5.14 -0.29
N TRP A 11 7.51 4.08 0.10
CA TRP A 11 6.97 3.09 1.04
C TRP A 11 6.59 3.72 2.38
N LEU A 12 7.46 4.54 2.96
CA LEU A 12 7.20 5.22 4.23
C LEU A 12 6.01 6.18 4.14
N LEU A 13 5.87 6.90 3.02
CA LEU A 13 4.72 7.79 2.81
C LEU A 13 3.41 6.99 2.70
N LEU A 14 3.41 5.91 1.92
CA LEU A 14 2.22 5.08 1.73
C LEU A 14 1.79 4.39 3.03
N ASP A 15 2.76 3.89 3.81
CA ASP A 15 2.52 3.34 5.14
C ASP A 15 1.96 4.41 6.10
N ALA A 16 2.55 5.61 6.14
CA ALA A 16 2.04 6.69 6.99
C ALA A 16 0.58 7.05 6.67
N LEU A 17 0.22 7.11 5.38
CA LEU A 17 -1.16 7.35 4.94
C LEU A 17 -2.09 6.20 5.34
N LEU A 18 -1.64 4.95 5.19
CA LEU A 18 -2.36 3.76 5.63
C LEU A 18 -2.64 3.80 7.14
N GLN A 19 -1.62 4.05 7.97
CA GLN A 19 -1.78 4.13 9.42
C GLN A 19 -2.69 5.29 9.83
N GLN A 20 -2.57 6.45 9.18
CA GLN A 20 -3.46 7.58 9.42
C GLN A 20 -4.91 7.21 9.11
N ARG A 21 -5.17 6.61 7.94
CA ARG A 21 -6.52 6.26 7.49
C ARG A 21 -7.20 5.21 8.36
N ARG A 22 -6.42 4.32 8.98
CA ARG A 22 -6.90 3.33 9.97
C ARG A 22 -7.32 3.96 11.30
N ARG A 23 -6.72 5.09 11.69
CA ARG A 23 -7.07 5.82 12.91
C ARG A 23 -8.31 6.69 12.71
N ALA A 24 -8.38 7.39 11.57
CA ALA A 24 -9.49 8.25 11.24
C ALA A 24 -9.62 8.44 9.71
N PRO A 25 -10.80 8.82 9.19
CA PRO A 25 -10.93 9.31 7.83
C PRO A 25 -9.99 10.51 7.57
N PHE A 26 -9.54 10.69 6.32
CA PHE A 26 -8.75 11.86 5.96
C PHE A 26 -9.58 13.14 6.09
N ALA A 27 -8.97 14.17 6.69
CA ALA A 27 -9.54 15.51 6.84
C ALA A 27 -8.47 16.55 6.41
N PRO A 28 -8.66 17.26 5.28
CA PRO A 28 -9.74 17.09 4.31
C PRO A 28 -9.63 15.75 3.56
N PRO A 29 -10.74 15.24 2.97
CA PRO A 29 -10.70 14.08 2.10
C PRO A 29 -9.83 14.35 0.86
N PRO A 30 -9.37 13.29 0.15
CA PRO A 30 -8.57 13.45 -1.06
C PRO A 30 -9.31 14.32 -2.10
N PRO A 31 -8.62 15.27 -2.75
CA PRO A 31 -9.27 16.24 -3.63
C PRO A 31 -9.80 15.64 -4.93
N ARG A 32 -9.24 14.50 -5.36
CA ARG A 32 -9.67 13.77 -6.56
C ARG A 32 -9.77 12.29 -6.26
N ARG A 33 -10.84 11.68 -6.73
CA ARG A 33 -11.11 10.25 -6.63
C ARG A 33 -10.73 9.56 -7.93
N THR A 34 -9.44 9.31 -8.09
CA THR A 34 -8.89 8.78 -9.34
C THR A 34 -8.89 7.27 -9.38
N ALA A 35 -8.90 6.63 -8.20
CA ALA A 35 -8.87 5.18 -8.09
C ALA A 35 -10.26 4.51 -8.06
N ASP A 36 -11.37 5.25 -8.26
CA ASP A 36 -12.75 4.74 -8.15
C ASP A 36 -13.05 3.56 -9.10
N ALA A 37 -12.37 3.52 -10.25
CA ALA A 37 -12.45 2.38 -11.18
C ALA A 37 -11.99 1.05 -10.56
N TYR A 38 -11.33 1.07 -9.40
CA TYR A 38 -10.89 -0.11 -8.67
C TYR A 38 -11.78 -0.47 -7.48
N LEU A 39 -12.82 0.30 -7.18
CA LEU A 39 -13.73 0.01 -6.08
C LEU A 39 -14.44 -1.34 -6.30
N GLY A 40 -14.40 -2.20 -5.29
CA GLY A 40 -14.97 -3.55 -5.34
C GLY A 40 -14.13 -4.57 -6.11
N LYS A 41 -13.07 -4.15 -6.83
CA LYS A 41 -12.15 -5.09 -7.49
C LYS A 41 -11.33 -5.84 -6.47
N THR A 42 -10.96 -7.08 -6.79
CA THR A 42 -10.10 -7.90 -5.93
C THR A 42 -8.67 -7.86 -6.45
N VAL A 43 -7.74 -7.48 -5.59
CA VAL A 43 -6.30 -7.63 -5.84
C VAL A 43 -5.83 -8.94 -5.22
N ARG A 44 -5.00 -9.69 -5.95
CA ARG A 44 -4.48 -11.00 -5.54
C ARG A 44 -2.96 -11.04 -5.67
N SER A 45 -2.27 -11.66 -4.72
CA SER A 45 -0.85 -11.99 -4.81
C SER A 45 -0.46 -13.08 -3.80
N ARG A 46 0.38 -14.03 -4.22
CA ARG A 46 0.98 -15.06 -3.34
C ARG A 46 -0.02 -15.73 -2.37
N GLY A 47 -1.16 -16.18 -2.89
CA GLY A 47 -2.22 -16.86 -2.11
C GLY A 47 -3.14 -15.92 -1.32
N GLU A 48 -2.80 -14.64 -1.23
CA GLU A 48 -3.60 -13.63 -0.54
C GLU A 48 -4.49 -12.88 -1.52
N ALA A 49 -5.67 -12.48 -1.06
CA ALA A 49 -6.60 -11.67 -1.81
C ALA A 49 -7.25 -10.63 -0.92
N MET A 50 -7.49 -9.44 -1.46
CA MET A 50 -8.21 -8.37 -0.76
C MET A 50 -9.12 -7.66 -1.74
N ARG A 51 -10.37 -7.44 -1.32
CA ARG A 51 -11.30 -6.59 -2.04
C ARG A 51 -10.98 -5.13 -1.76
N LEU A 52 -10.79 -4.34 -2.80
CA LEU A 52 -10.52 -2.92 -2.68
C LEU A 52 -11.79 -2.18 -2.27
N GLU A 53 -11.72 -1.59 -1.09
CA GLU A 53 -12.78 -0.77 -0.50
C GLU A 53 -12.46 0.72 -0.58
N ARG A 54 -13.45 1.57 -0.33
CA ARG A 54 -13.33 3.03 -0.39
C ARG A 54 -12.10 3.55 0.36
N TRP A 55 -11.89 3.09 1.59
CA TRP A 55 -10.79 3.56 2.43
C TRP A 55 -9.39 3.20 1.88
N HIS A 56 -9.27 2.10 1.12
CA HIS A 56 -8.03 1.74 0.43
C HIS A 56 -7.74 2.73 -0.70
N LEU A 57 -8.78 3.05 -1.48
CA LEU A 57 -8.68 4.00 -2.59
C LEU A 57 -8.40 5.42 -2.09
N ASP A 58 -8.97 5.80 -0.94
CA ASP A 58 -8.64 7.07 -0.29
C ASP A 58 -7.12 7.19 -0.05
N CYS A 59 -6.46 6.10 0.36
CA CYS A 59 -5.00 6.09 0.58
C CYS A 59 -4.22 6.26 -0.74
N VAL A 60 -4.69 5.60 -1.81
CA VAL A 60 -4.11 5.71 -3.16
C VAL A 60 -4.24 7.14 -3.68
N ASP A 61 -5.43 7.72 -3.58
CA ASP A 61 -5.72 9.08 -4.02
C ASP A 61 -4.96 10.13 -3.20
N ALA A 62 -4.85 9.95 -1.87
CA ALA A 62 -4.06 10.82 -1.01
C ALA A 62 -2.55 10.77 -1.37
N PHE A 63 -2.02 9.57 -1.64
CA PHE A 63 -0.63 9.42 -2.08
C PHE A 63 -0.41 10.14 -3.41
N ARG A 64 -1.32 9.92 -4.36
CA ARG A 64 -1.22 10.48 -5.70
C ARG A 64 -1.37 12.00 -5.71
N ALA A 65 -2.22 12.56 -4.85
CA ALA A 65 -2.32 14.01 -4.65
C ALA A 65 -1.01 14.62 -4.13
N ARG A 66 -0.18 13.86 -3.42
CA ARG A 66 1.09 14.33 -2.83
C ARG A 66 2.33 14.11 -3.71
N VAL A 67 2.34 13.05 -4.52
CA VAL A 67 3.51 12.68 -5.35
C VAL A 67 3.24 12.91 -6.85
N GLY A 68 2.04 12.61 -7.33
CA GLY A 68 1.70 12.62 -8.76
C GLY A 68 2.36 11.49 -9.57
N GLY A 69 1.93 11.31 -10.81
CA GLY A 69 2.63 10.49 -11.82
C GLY A 69 2.56 8.97 -11.67
N TRP A 70 1.89 8.44 -10.65
CA TRP A 70 1.75 6.99 -10.45
C TRP A 70 0.39 6.47 -10.91
N ASP A 71 0.40 5.29 -11.54
CA ASP A 71 -0.80 4.51 -11.87
C ASP A 71 -1.48 3.99 -10.60
N GLU A 72 -2.80 4.15 -10.55
CA GLU A 72 -3.65 3.81 -9.42
C GLU A 72 -3.64 2.30 -9.13
N GLY A 73 -3.56 1.47 -10.17
CA GLY A 73 -3.48 0.02 -10.05
C GLY A 73 -2.14 -0.43 -9.44
N VAL A 74 -1.03 0.20 -9.84
CA VAL A 74 0.29 -0.01 -9.24
C VAL A 74 0.29 0.39 -7.77
N LEU A 75 -0.28 1.55 -7.43
CA LEU A 75 -0.39 2.00 -6.04
C LEU A 75 -1.28 1.07 -5.20
N ALA A 76 -2.41 0.60 -5.74
CA ALA A 76 -3.30 -0.34 -5.07
C ALA A 76 -2.59 -1.68 -4.74
N LYS A 77 -1.81 -2.22 -5.68
CA LYS A 77 -1.01 -3.44 -5.45
C LYS A 77 0.05 -3.23 -4.36
N ARG A 78 0.67 -2.05 -4.32
CA ARG A 78 1.67 -1.71 -3.28
C ARG A 78 1.02 -1.53 -1.91
N LEU A 79 -0.12 -0.85 -1.84
CA LEU A 79 -0.91 -0.72 -0.61
C LEU A 79 -1.31 -2.10 -0.07
N PHE A 80 -1.77 -2.98 -0.96
CA PHE A 80 -2.08 -4.37 -0.62
C PHE A 80 -0.87 -5.12 -0.05
N ALA A 81 0.32 -4.98 -0.67
CA ALA A 81 1.54 -5.59 -0.15
C ALA A 81 1.92 -5.10 1.26
N LEU A 82 1.66 -3.82 1.59
CA LEU A 82 1.84 -3.30 2.95
C LEU A 82 0.88 -3.95 3.93
N ILE A 83 -0.41 -3.98 3.61
CA ILE A 83 -1.45 -4.54 4.49
C ILE A 83 -1.19 -6.02 4.76
N VAL A 84 -0.91 -6.80 3.72
CA VAL A 84 -0.56 -8.22 3.85
C VAL A 84 0.74 -8.40 4.63
N GLY A 85 1.77 -7.62 4.34
CA GLY A 85 3.05 -7.70 5.05
C GLY A 85 2.92 -7.40 6.53
N GLU A 86 2.07 -6.44 6.91
CA GLU A 86 1.74 -6.15 8.30
C GLU A 86 0.96 -7.27 8.97
N ASP A 87 -0.04 -7.82 8.30
CA ASP A 87 -0.84 -8.92 8.83
C ASP A 87 0.03 -10.15 9.10
N ARG A 88 0.96 -10.47 8.19
CA ARG A 88 1.96 -11.54 8.37
C ARG A 88 2.85 -11.29 9.58
N ARG A 89 3.40 -10.07 9.72
CA ARG A 89 4.20 -9.69 10.90
C ARG A 89 3.39 -9.77 12.19
N ARG A 90 2.11 -9.36 12.17
CA ARG A 90 1.21 -9.45 13.34
C ARG A 90 0.89 -10.89 13.72
N ARG A 91 0.74 -11.79 12.75
CA ARG A 91 0.49 -13.22 12.98
C ARG A 91 1.74 -13.99 13.41
N GLY A 92 2.89 -13.34 13.55
CA GLY A 92 4.15 -14.03 13.85
C GLY A 92 4.60 -14.95 12.71
N VAL A 93 4.05 -14.78 11.51
CA VAL A 93 4.57 -15.40 10.29
C VAL A 93 5.76 -14.56 9.85
N GLU A 94 6.81 -14.66 10.65
CA GLU A 94 8.13 -14.21 10.28
C GLU A 94 8.55 -15.11 9.12
N ASP A 95 8.63 -14.55 7.92
CA ASP A 95 9.42 -15.12 6.84
C ASP A 95 10.86 -15.06 7.36
N ARG A 96 11.25 -16.06 8.17
CA ARG A 96 12.60 -16.21 8.68
C ARG A 96 13.48 -16.24 7.44
N PRO A 97 14.35 -15.24 7.18
CA PRO A 97 15.39 -15.45 6.21
C PRO A 97 16.14 -16.70 6.69
N PRO A 98 16.44 -17.69 5.82
CA PRO A 98 17.21 -18.84 6.27
C PRO A 98 18.50 -18.34 6.89
N SER A 99 18.64 -18.54 8.20
CA SER A 99 19.92 -18.40 8.87
C SER A 99 20.91 -19.32 8.16
N THR A 100 22.04 -18.73 7.79
CA THR A 100 23.27 -19.39 7.31
C THR A 100 23.39 -19.58 5.80
N ALA A 101 24.13 -18.66 5.18
CA ALA A 101 25.24 -19.07 4.32
C ALA A 101 26.47 -18.30 4.78
N MET A 102 27.35 -19.00 5.51
CA MET A 102 28.77 -18.65 5.58
C MET A 102 29.30 -18.58 4.14
N PHE A 103 30.12 -17.58 3.83
CA PHE A 103 31.04 -17.66 2.71
C PHE A 103 32.44 -17.75 3.28
N HIS A 104 33.15 -18.78 2.80
CA HIS A 104 34.49 -19.18 3.17
C HIS A 104 35.54 -18.32 2.47
#